data_AF-A0A8T0N2F1-F1
#
_entry.id   AF-A0A8T0N2F1-F1
#
_cell.length_a   1.000
_cell.length_b   1.000
_cell.length_c   1.000
_cell.angle_alpha   90.00
_cell.angle_beta   90.00
_cell.angle_gamma   90.00
#
_symmetry.space_group_name_H-M   'P 1'
#
loop_
_entity.id
_entity.type
_entity.pdbx_description
1 polymer ?
#
loop_
_entity_poly.entity_id
_entity_poly.type
_entity_poly.pdbx_seq_one_letter_code
_entity_poly.pdbx_strand_id
1 'polypeptide(L)'
;MAMAALRREGRRLLLSPTVPNPSPAAAAARSSVISSPETTQLGVRSISTQVVRNRMKSVKNIQKITKAMKMVAASKLRAVQTRTENSRGLWQPFTALLGDAPSVDVKKNVIVAITSDKGLCGGINSTSVKVSRALHKLTSGPEKESKYVILGEKGKVQLVRDSRKSIEMTVTELQKNPINYTQIAVLADDILKNVEYDALRVIFNKFHSVISFKPTIVTILSPEVAEKESEAGGKIGDLDSYEIEGGETKSEILQNLAEFQFSLCPVQWCPRECMQ
;
A
#
# COMPACT_ATOMS: atom_id res chain seq x y z
N MET A 1 -51.28 -7.12 -20.70
CA MET A 1 -51.73 -7.30 -19.30
C MET A 1 -50.96 -6.29 -18.46
N ALA A 2 -51.51 -5.08 -18.23
CA ALA A 2 -52.45 -4.73 -17.14
C ALA A 2 -51.75 -4.90 -15.78
N MET A 3 -51.57 -3.93 -14.87
CA MET A 3 -52.30 -2.70 -14.47
C MET A 3 -51.36 -1.85 -13.56
N ALA A 4 -51.23 -0.53 -13.77
CA ALA A 4 -51.89 0.57 -13.04
C ALA A 4 -51.26 0.90 -11.66
N ALA A 5 -50.69 2.09 -11.42
CA ALA A 5 -51.24 3.45 -11.32
C ALA A 5 -51.41 3.88 -9.85
N LEU A 6 -50.79 5.00 -9.46
CA LEU A 6 -51.38 5.97 -8.53
C LEU A 6 -50.62 7.30 -8.59
N ARG A 7 -51.29 8.24 -9.27
CA ARG A 7 -50.99 9.65 -9.46
C ARG A 7 -51.70 10.40 -8.31
N ARG A 8 -51.03 11.30 -7.60
CA ARG A 8 -51.70 12.27 -6.70
C ARG A 8 -51.35 13.69 -7.14
N GLU A 9 -52.38 14.41 -7.54
CA GLU A 9 -52.39 15.83 -7.87
C GLU A 9 -52.39 16.69 -6.59
N GLY A 10 -51.84 17.90 -6.70
CA GLY A 10 -51.91 18.93 -5.66
C GLY A 10 -51.66 20.31 -6.27
N ARG A 11 -52.74 20.95 -6.73
CA ARG A 11 -52.83 22.33 -7.22
C ARG A 11 -52.05 23.32 -6.34
N ARG A 12 -51.16 24.12 -6.93
CA ARG A 12 -50.74 25.42 -6.37
C ARG A 12 -51.63 26.52 -6.95
N LEU A 13 -52.51 27.05 -6.12
CA LEU A 13 -53.29 28.25 -6.38
C LEU A 13 -52.38 29.47 -6.25
N LEU A 14 -52.42 30.31 -7.29
CA LEU A 14 -51.91 31.67 -7.32
C LEU A 14 -52.80 32.55 -6.44
N LEU A 15 -52.23 33.27 -5.48
CA LEU A 15 -52.85 34.42 -4.83
C LEU A 15 -51.73 35.39 -4.41
N SER A 16 -51.73 36.54 -5.07
CA SER A 16 -50.99 37.76 -4.73
C SER A 16 -51.58 38.41 -3.47
N PRO A 17 -50.75 39.11 -2.66
CA PRO A 17 -51.24 40.19 -1.84
C PRO A 17 -50.82 41.54 -2.46
N THR A 18 -51.85 42.34 -2.68
CA THR A 18 -51.89 43.75 -3.05
C THR A 18 -51.09 44.64 -2.11
N VAL A 19 -50.25 45.52 -2.68
CA VAL A 19 -49.63 46.66 -1.98
C VAL A 19 -50.51 47.91 -2.22
N PRO A 20 -50.99 48.62 -1.19
CA PRO A 20 -51.57 49.94 -1.38
C PRO A 20 -50.46 51.00 -1.25
N ASN A 21 -50.31 51.81 -2.29
CA ASN A 21 -49.61 53.10 -2.22
C ASN A 21 -50.42 54.08 -1.36
N PRO A 22 -49.74 54.94 -0.59
CA PRO A 22 -50.02 56.36 -0.77
C PRO A 22 -48.74 57.21 -0.75
N SER A 23 -48.57 58.05 -1.77
CA SER A 23 -47.89 59.34 -1.63
C SER A 23 -48.93 60.38 -1.20
N PRO A 24 -48.53 61.41 -0.42
CA PRO A 24 -48.21 62.67 -1.07
C PRO A 24 -47.08 63.49 -0.42
N ALA A 25 -46.47 64.34 -1.26
CA ALA A 25 -45.91 65.67 -1.03
C ALA A 25 -45.12 66.02 0.26
N ALA A 26 -43.84 66.35 0.04
CA ALA A 26 -43.09 67.51 0.52
C ALA A 26 -43.29 68.03 1.97
N ALA A 27 -42.24 67.93 2.78
CA ALA A 27 -41.77 69.01 3.67
C ALA A 27 -40.37 68.70 4.23
N ALA A 28 -39.48 69.68 4.16
CA ALA A 28 -38.15 69.66 4.75
C ALA A 28 -38.20 69.72 6.28
N ALA A 29 -37.38 68.92 6.97
CA ALA A 29 -36.88 69.26 8.31
C ALA A 29 -35.64 68.42 8.63
N ARG A 30 -34.51 69.12 8.82
CA ARG A 30 -33.27 68.60 9.40
C ARG A 30 -33.54 68.13 10.84
N SER A 31 -33.09 66.93 11.21
CA SER A 31 -32.66 66.69 12.60
C SER A 31 -31.62 65.57 12.64
N SER A 32 -30.48 65.93 13.19
CA SER A 32 -29.35 65.07 13.53
C SER A 32 -29.75 64.10 14.63
N VAL A 33 -29.84 62.81 14.31
CA VAL A 33 -29.91 61.75 15.32
C VAL A 33 -28.54 61.09 15.42
N ILE A 34 -27.95 61.31 16.59
CA ILE A 34 -26.69 60.80 17.10
C ILE A 34 -26.60 59.29 16.85
N SER A 35 -25.53 58.87 16.17
CA SER A 35 -25.15 57.47 16.01
C SER A 35 -24.88 56.85 17.39
N SER A 36 -25.73 55.94 17.82
CA SER A 36 -25.44 55.04 18.94
C SER A 36 -24.17 54.23 18.63
N PRO A 37 -23.28 54.00 19.61
CA PRO A 37 -22.08 53.21 19.37
C PRO A 37 -22.51 51.77 19.09
N GLU A 38 -22.16 51.30 17.89
CA GLU A 38 -22.31 49.92 17.45
C GLU A 38 -21.64 49.02 18.50
N THR A 39 -22.47 48.25 19.20
CA THR A 39 -22.01 47.27 20.19
C THR A 39 -21.18 46.23 19.46
N THR A 40 -19.86 46.42 19.47
CA THR A 40 -18.90 45.45 18.97
C THR A 40 -19.05 44.17 19.79
N GLN A 41 -19.80 43.21 19.25
CA GLN A 41 -19.86 41.87 19.82
C GLN A 41 -18.47 41.24 19.73
N LEU A 42 -17.74 41.35 20.84
CA LEU A 42 -16.53 40.60 21.16
C LEU A 42 -16.86 39.10 21.06
N GLY A 43 -16.41 38.43 19.99
CA GLY A 43 -16.42 36.97 19.93
C GLY A 43 -16.46 36.34 18.55
N VAL A 44 -16.89 37.04 17.50
CA VAL A 44 -16.85 36.48 16.14
C VAL A 44 -15.55 36.91 15.48
N ARG A 45 -14.55 36.03 15.46
CA ARG A 45 -13.41 36.18 14.54
C ARG A 45 -13.99 36.19 13.12
N SER A 46 -14.22 37.37 12.56
CA SER A 46 -14.72 37.55 11.20
C SER A 46 -13.66 37.04 10.24
N ILE A 47 -13.74 35.76 9.87
CA ILE A 47 -12.94 35.23 8.78
C ILE A 47 -13.39 35.95 7.50
N SER A 48 -12.44 36.61 6.84
CA SER A 48 -12.69 37.29 5.57
C SER A 48 -13.32 36.31 4.58
N THR A 49 -14.42 36.72 3.95
CA THR A 49 -15.16 35.93 2.96
C THR A 49 -14.26 35.53 1.77
N GLN A 50 -13.21 36.31 1.50
CA GLN A 50 -12.20 36.00 0.48
C GLN A 50 -11.35 34.79 0.85
N VAL A 51 -11.00 34.61 2.14
CA VAL A 51 -10.24 33.44 2.61
C VAL A 51 -11.05 32.16 2.43
N VAL A 52 -12.35 32.20 2.76
CA VAL A 52 -13.27 31.07 2.54
C VAL A 52 -13.39 30.77 1.05
N ARG A 53 -13.58 31.79 0.21
CA ARG A 53 -13.67 31.63 -1.25
C ARG A 53 -12.40 31.00 -1.84
N ASN A 54 -11.23 31.40 -1.36
CA ASN A 54 -9.95 30.82 -1.80
C ASN A 54 -9.80 29.36 -1.36
N ARG A 55 -10.17 29.03 -0.11
CA ARG A 55 -10.18 27.63 0.36
C ARG A 55 -11.12 26.76 -0.47
N MET A 56 -12.31 27.24 -0.80
CA MET A 56 -13.25 26.52 -1.67
C MET A 56 -12.68 26.25 -3.06
N LYS A 57 -11.96 27.21 -3.65
CA LYS A 57 -11.27 27.01 -4.94
C LYS A 57 -10.17 25.96 -4.82
N SER A 58 -9.33 26.01 -3.79
CA SER A 58 -8.26 25.02 -3.57
C SER A 58 -8.82 23.61 -3.36
N VAL A 59 -9.86 23.45 -2.54
CA VAL A 59 -10.51 22.15 -2.31
C VAL A 59 -11.13 21.61 -3.60
N LYS A 60 -11.78 22.45 -4.42
CA LYS A 60 -12.31 22.04 -5.73
C LYS A 60 -11.20 21.58 -6.69
N ASN A 61 -10.03 22.22 -6.67
CA ASN A 61 -8.89 21.81 -7.50
C ASN A 61 -8.33 20.47 -7.02
N ILE A 62 -8.13 20.30 -5.71
CA ILE A 62 -7.70 19.01 -5.12
C ILE A 62 -8.72 17.91 -5.42
N GLN A 63 -10.01 18.20 -5.39
CA GLN A 63 -11.08 17.25 -5.74
C GLN A 63 -10.99 16.80 -7.21
N LYS A 64 -10.69 17.70 -8.15
CA LYS A 64 -10.51 17.36 -9.56
C LYS A 64 -9.27 16.48 -9.76
N ILE A 65 -8.16 16.83 -9.12
CA ILE A 65 -6.90 16.08 -9.19
C ILE A 65 -7.09 14.66 -8.64
N THR A 66 -7.66 14.54 -7.44
CA THR A 66 -7.95 13.24 -6.82
C THR A 66 -8.94 12.40 -7.62
N LYS A 67 -9.95 13.02 -8.26
CA LYS A 67 -10.87 12.30 -9.17
C LYS A 67 -10.15 11.75 -10.40
N ALA A 68 -9.25 12.52 -11.01
CA ALA A 68 -8.43 12.05 -12.12
C ALA A 68 -7.49 10.92 -11.68
N MET A 69 -6.78 11.10 -10.56
CA MET A 69 -5.88 10.10 -9.97
C MET A 69 -6.62 8.80 -9.63
N LYS A 70 -7.86 8.87 -9.13
CA LYS A 70 -8.69 7.68 -8.89
C LYS A 70 -8.91 6.86 -10.16
N MET A 71 -9.17 7.52 -11.30
CA MET A 71 -9.36 6.83 -12.58
C MET A 71 -8.04 6.23 -13.09
N VAL A 72 -6.93 6.95 -12.96
CA VAL A 72 -5.60 6.45 -13.34
C VAL A 72 -5.23 5.22 -12.49
N ALA A 73 -5.35 5.31 -11.17
CA ALA A 73 -5.04 4.20 -10.27
C ALA A 73 -5.97 2.99 -10.49
N ALA A 74 -7.26 3.22 -10.80
CA ALA A 74 -8.18 2.14 -11.13
C ALA A 74 -7.79 1.40 -12.42
N SER A 75 -7.34 2.14 -13.45
CA SER A 75 -6.85 1.54 -14.70
C SER A 75 -5.60 0.70 -14.47
N LYS A 76 -4.63 1.23 -13.73
CA LYS A 76 -3.38 0.53 -13.45
C LYS A 76 -3.57 -0.67 -12.53
N LEU A 77 -4.45 -0.57 -11.51
CA LEU A 77 -4.81 -1.69 -10.66
C LEU A 77 -5.34 -2.87 -11.48
N ARG A 78 -6.20 -2.62 -12.49
CA ARG A 78 -6.69 -3.69 -13.37
C ARG A 78 -5.55 -4.37 -14.13
N ALA A 79 -4.61 -3.59 -14.67
CA ALA A 79 -3.45 -4.13 -15.38
C ALA A 79 -2.55 -4.98 -14.46
N VAL A 80 -2.31 -4.53 -13.22
CA VAL A 80 -1.53 -5.29 -12.24
C VAL A 80 -2.29 -6.53 -11.77
N GLN A 81 -3.60 -6.43 -11.57
CA GLN A 81 -4.44 -7.57 -11.18
C GLN A 81 -4.33 -8.73 -12.19
N THR A 82 -4.48 -8.45 -13.49
CA THR A 82 -4.34 -9.49 -14.53
C THR A 82 -2.95 -10.13 -14.48
N ARG A 83 -1.89 -9.37 -14.25
CA ARG A 83 -0.52 -9.90 -14.12
C ARG A 83 -0.35 -10.77 -12.88
N THR A 84 -0.87 -10.34 -11.74
CA THR A 84 -0.83 -11.12 -10.50
C THR A 84 -1.67 -12.41 -10.61
N GLU A 85 -2.80 -12.38 -11.33
CA GLU A 85 -3.59 -13.59 -11.60
C GLU A 85 -2.82 -14.57 -12.48
N ASN A 86 -2.13 -14.09 -13.52
CA ASN A 86 -1.29 -14.93 -14.37
C ASN A 86 -0.08 -15.51 -13.61
N SER A 87 0.51 -14.77 -12.67
CA SER A 87 1.67 -15.24 -11.89
C SER A 87 1.30 -16.25 -10.79
N ARG A 88 0.04 -16.26 -10.33
CA ARG A 88 -0.41 -17.18 -9.27
C ARG A 88 -0.23 -18.65 -9.63
N GLY A 89 -0.45 -18.99 -10.90
CA GLY A 89 -0.27 -20.37 -11.39
C GLY A 89 1.17 -20.86 -11.27
N LEU A 90 2.16 -19.96 -11.33
CA LEU A 90 3.56 -20.27 -11.09
C LEU A 90 3.89 -20.35 -9.60
N TRP A 91 3.29 -19.50 -8.77
CA TRP A 91 3.58 -19.46 -7.33
C TRP A 91 3.10 -20.70 -6.55
N GLN A 92 1.92 -21.21 -6.88
CA GLN A 92 1.28 -22.31 -6.16
C GLN A 92 2.08 -23.62 -6.14
N PRO A 93 2.59 -24.15 -7.27
CA PRO A 93 3.36 -25.40 -7.26
C PRO A 93 4.67 -25.25 -6.48
N PHE A 94 5.35 -24.11 -6.57
CA PHE A 94 6.57 -23.87 -5.80
C PHE A 94 6.32 -23.80 -4.29
N THR A 95 5.22 -23.15 -3.87
CA THR A 95 4.85 -23.15 -2.45
C THR A 95 4.44 -24.55 -1.97
N ALA A 96 3.85 -25.36 -2.84
CA ALA A 96 3.50 -26.74 -2.51
C ALA A 96 4.76 -27.61 -2.36
N LEU A 97 5.77 -27.40 -3.21
CA LEU A 97 7.02 -28.14 -3.23
C LEU A 97 7.97 -27.75 -2.09
N LEU A 98 8.23 -26.46 -1.89
CA LEU A 98 9.16 -25.98 -0.85
C LEU A 98 8.49 -25.86 0.52
N GLY A 99 7.17 -25.88 0.59
CA GLY A 99 6.43 -25.63 1.81
C GLY A 99 6.61 -24.20 2.34
N ASP A 100 6.04 -23.94 3.51
CA ASP A 100 6.27 -22.71 4.27
C ASP A 100 6.78 -23.11 5.65
N ALA A 101 8.01 -22.72 5.97
CA ALA A 101 8.64 -22.96 7.26
C ALA A 101 8.81 -21.61 7.99
N PRO A 102 7.72 -21.01 8.53
CA PRO A 102 7.81 -19.70 9.16
C PRO A 102 8.50 -19.73 10.53
N SER A 103 8.57 -20.90 11.19
CA SER A 103 8.99 -21.03 12.59
C SER A 103 10.45 -21.43 12.78
N VAL A 104 11.25 -21.41 11.72
CA VAL A 104 12.66 -21.81 11.77
C VAL A 104 13.46 -20.81 12.58
N ASP A 105 14.15 -21.31 13.60
CA ASP A 105 14.98 -20.48 14.46
C ASP A 105 16.43 -20.55 13.99
N VAL A 106 16.90 -19.46 13.38
CA VAL A 106 18.25 -19.34 12.81
C VAL A 106 19.00 -18.14 13.38
N LYS A 107 20.33 -18.19 13.25
CA LYS A 107 21.24 -17.18 13.80
C LYS A 107 21.25 -15.91 12.94
N LYS A 108 21.33 -16.03 11.62
CA LYS A 108 21.33 -14.88 10.68
C LYS A 108 19.98 -14.76 9.97
N ASN A 109 19.18 -13.77 10.37
CA ASN A 109 17.90 -13.49 9.74
C ASN A 109 17.97 -12.22 8.91
N VAL A 110 17.46 -12.29 7.68
CA VAL A 110 17.36 -11.13 6.80
C VAL A 110 15.91 -10.88 6.49
N ILE A 111 15.42 -9.70 6.87
CA ILE A 111 14.03 -9.31 6.68
C ILE A 111 13.96 -8.41 5.44
N VAL A 112 13.30 -8.91 4.40
CA VAL A 112 13.06 -8.16 3.16
C VAL A 112 11.70 -7.48 3.25
N ALA A 113 11.69 -6.16 3.39
CA ALA A 113 10.46 -5.38 3.45
C ALA A 113 10.10 -4.83 2.06
N ILE A 114 9.04 -5.37 1.46
CA ILE A 114 8.53 -4.87 0.16
C ILE A 114 7.55 -3.72 0.41
N THR A 115 7.87 -2.55 -0.16
CA THR A 115 7.10 -1.32 -0.06
C THR A 115 7.06 -0.57 -1.39
N SER A 116 6.20 0.43 -1.50
CA SER A 116 6.17 1.30 -2.67
C SER A 116 7.16 2.47 -2.59
N ASP A 117 7.55 2.99 -3.74
CA ASP A 117 8.30 4.23 -3.88
C ASP A 117 7.38 5.45 -3.75
N LYS A 118 6.19 5.32 -4.34
CA LYS A 118 5.19 6.37 -4.43
C LYS A 118 4.32 6.44 -3.18
N GLY A 119 3.67 7.59 -2.97
CA GLY A 119 2.79 7.85 -1.81
C GLY A 119 1.30 7.58 -2.09
N LEU A 120 0.43 8.05 -1.20
CA LEU A 120 -1.04 7.97 -1.36
C LEU A 120 -1.62 6.53 -1.42
N CYS A 121 -0.89 5.54 -0.89
CA CYS A 121 -1.34 4.13 -0.78
C CYS A 121 -2.15 3.83 0.50
N GLY A 122 -2.51 4.85 1.28
CA GLY A 122 -3.08 4.64 2.61
C GLY A 122 -2.12 3.89 3.54
N GLY A 123 -2.63 2.88 4.26
CA GLY A 123 -1.90 2.12 5.28
C GLY A 123 -1.07 0.93 4.80
N ILE A 124 -0.93 0.70 3.49
CA ILE A 124 -0.28 -0.51 2.94
C ILE A 124 1.19 -0.59 3.37
N ASN A 125 1.96 0.48 3.14
CA ASN A 125 3.38 0.52 3.52
C ASN A 125 3.56 0.47 5.03
N SER A 126 2.74 1.21 5.78
CA SER A 126 2.82 1.22 7.24
C SER A 126 2.50 -0.14 7.85
N THR A 127 1.62 -0.93 7.23
CA THR A 127 1.32 -2.30 7.67
C THR A 127 2.50 -3.23 7.42
N SER A 128 3.11 -3.16 6.22
CA SER A 128 4.32 -3.94 5.89
C SER A 128 5.45 -3.65 6.89
N VAL A 129 5.76 -2.36 7.09
CA VAL A 129 6.80 -1.92 8.04
C VAL A 129 6.48 -2.32 9.47
N LYS A 130 5.21 -2.25 9.91
CA LYS A 130 4.82 -2.68 11.25
C LYS A 130 5.09 -4.18 11.45
N VAL A 131 4.79 -5.01 10.46
CA VAL A 131 5.09 -6.45 10.50
C VAL A 131 6.59 -6.71 10.48
N SER A 132 7.35 -5.96 9.67
CA SER A 132 8.82 -6.04 9.64
C SER A 132 9.46 -5.71 10.99
N ARG A 133 8.93 -4.72 11.71
CA ARG A 133 9.39 -4.39 13.07
C ARG A 133 9.01 -5.46 14.08
N ALA A 134 7.81 -6.01 13.98
CA ALA A 134 7.36 -7.08 14.87
C ALA A 134 8.26 -8.31 14.71
N LEU A 135 8.54 -8.72 13.47
CA LEU A 135 9.45 -9.81 13.18
C LEU A 135 10.86 -9.55 13.69
N HIS A 136 11.42 -8.37 13.41
CA HIS A 136 12.76 -8.04 13.92
C HIS A 136 12.82 -8.09 15.44
N LYS A 137 11.78 -7.69 16.17
CA LYS A 137 11.75 -7.83 17.63
C LYS A 137 11.68 -9.27 18.11
N LEU A 138 10.97 -10.14 17.40
CA LEU A 138 10.87 -11.56 17.73
C LEU A 138 12.18 -12.31 17.44
N THR A 139 12.90 -11.83 16.43
CA THR A 139 14.09 -12.49 15.91
C THR A 139 15.39 -11.88 16.44
N SER A 140 15.34 -10.68 17.01
CA SER A 140 16.47 -10.06 17.71
C SER A 140 16.68 -10.73 19.07
N GLY A 141 17.83 -11.38 19.23
CA GLY A 141 18.27 -11.99 20.49
C GLY A 141 19.77 -11.82 20.68
N PRO A 142 20.33 -12.13 21.86
CA PRO A 142 21.74 -11.93 22.17
C PRO A 142 22.70 -12.70 21.24
N GLU A 143 22.23 -13.79 20.62
CA GLU A 143 23.02 -14.60 19.66
C GLU A 143 22.49 -14.54 18.22
N LYS A 144 21.47 -13.69 17.94
CA LYS A 144 20.79 -13.65 16.64
C LYS A 144 20.98 -12.30 15.98
N GLU A 145 21.56 -12.31 14.78
CA GLU A 145 21.71 -11.13 13.96
C GLU A 145 20.48 -10.99 13.05
N SER A 146 19.83 -9.83 13.10
CA SER A 146 18.70 -9.48 12.25
C SER A 146 19.04 -8.27 11.40
N LYS A 147 19.11 -8.47 10.08
CA LYS A 147 19.37 -7.41 9.10
C LYS A 147 18.13 -7.11 8.26
N TYR A 148 18.09 -5.92 7.69
CA TYR A 148 17.02 -5.45 6.81
C TYR A 148 17.53 -5.23 5.39
N VAL A 149 16.76 -5.75 4.44
CA VAL A 149 16.83 -5.38 3.03
C VAL A 149 15.50 -4.69 2.68
N ILE A 150 15.59 -3.48 2.16
CA ILE A 150 14.40 -2.66 1.90
C ILE A 150 14.20 -2.52 0.40
N LEU A 151 13.03 -2.94 -0.08
CA LEU A 151 12.58 -2.69 -1.44
C LEU A 151 11.55 -1.56 -1.40
N GLY A 152 11.92 -0.40 -1.94
CA GLY A 152 11.09 0.79 -2.06
C GLY A 152 11.46 1.94 -1.11
N GLU A 153 11.28 3.17 -1.60
CA GLU A 153 11.66 4.39 -0.87
C GLU A 153 10.82 4.61 0.41
N LYS A 154 9.54 4.23 0.45
CA LYS A 154 8.70 4.47 1.64
C LYS A 154 9.08 3.58 2.81
N GLY A 155 9.51 2.34 2.57
CA GLY A 155 10.05 1.47 3.62
C GLY A 155 11.31 2.07 4.22
N LYS A 156 12.20 2.60 3.38
CA LYS A 156 13.46 3.23 3.79
C LYS A 156 13.20 4.39 4.73
N VAL A 157 12.34 5.34 4.35
CA VAL A 157 12.03 6.52 5.16
C VAL A 157 11.44 6.14 6.53
N GLN A 158 10.66 5.05 6.61
CA GLN A 158 10.05 4.62 7.88
C GLN A 158 10.98 3.78 8.77
N LEU A 159 11.85 2.96 8.20
CA LEU A 159 12.75 2.06 8.94
C LEU A 159 14.07 2.74 9.33
N VAL A 160 14.57 3.69 8.53
CA VAL A 160 15.80 4.45 8.83
C VAL A 160 15.70 5.20 10.16
N ARG A 161 14.49 5.57 10.60
CA ARG A 161 14.27 6.25 11.89
C ARG A 161 14.50 5.33 13.08
N ASP A 162 14.14 4.06 12.95
CA ASP A 162 14.10 3.10 14.07
C ASP A 162 15.32 2.18 14.07
N SER A 163 15.79 1.75 12.90
CA SER A 163 16.76 0.65 12.76
C SER A 163 17.83 0.93 11.72
N ARG A 164 18.41 2.15 11.72
CA ARG A 164 19.41 2.56 10.71
C ARG A 164 20.63 1.64 10.63
N LYS A 165 21.08 1.12 11.77
CA LYS A 165 22.29 0.27 11.86
C LYS A 165 22.09 -1.13 11.30
N SER A 166 20.85 -1.61 11.25
CA SER A 166 20.51 -2.96 10.78
C SER A 166 20.15 -3.00 9.30
N ILE A 167 20.21 -1.86 8.57
CA ILE A 167 19.90 -1.81 7.14
C ILE A 167 21.17 -2.07 6.35
N GLU A 168 21.17 -3.13 5.56
CA GLU A 168 22.33 -3.54 4.75
C GLU A 168 22.19 -3.04 3.31
N MET A 169 21.01 -3.27 2.71
CA MET A 169 20.73 -2.88 1.34
C MET A 169 19.38 -2.17 1.23
N THR A 170 19.32 -1.19 0.33
CA THR A 170 18.07 -0.54 -0.05
C THR A 170 18.02 -0.36 -1.55
N VAL A 171 16.95 -0.84 -2.16
CA VAL A 171 16.69 -0.70 -3.60
C VAL A 171 15.46 0.14 -3.80
N THR A 172 15.57 1.15 -4.66
CA THR A 172 14.53 2.15 -4.93
C THR A 172 14.18 2.13 -6.41
N GLU A 173 13.05 2.74 -6.76
CA GLU A 173 12.61 2.96 -8.15
C GLU A 173 12.16 1.71 -8.91
N LEU A 174 11.83 0.64 -8.19
CA LEU A 174 11.33 -0.62 -8.75
C LEU A 174 9.99 -0.45 -9.49
N GLN A 175 9.26 0.63 -9.22
CA GLN A 175 7.91 0.85 -9.74
C GLN A 175 7.82 1.87 -10.88
N LYS A 176 8.96 2.32 -11.42
CA LYS A 176 8.96 3.22 -12.59
C LYS A 176 8.40 2.53 -13.83
N ASN A 177 8.82 1.28 -14.02
CA ASN A 177 8.36 0.41 -15.09
C ASN A 177 7.47 -0.70 -14.51
N PRO A 178 6.61 -1.33 -15.32
CA PRO A 178 5.93 -2.55 -14.90
C PRO A 178 6.98 -3.59 -14.50
N ILE A 179 6.84 -4.13 -13.29
CA ILE A 179 7.79 -5.10 -12.75
C ILE A 179 7.84 -6.32 -13.68
N ASN A 180 9.04 -6.65 -14.16
CA ASN A 180 9.30 -7.83 -14.97
C ASN A 180 10.14 -8.84 -14.18
N TYR A 181 9.98 -10.13 -14.48
CA TYR A 181 10.72 -11.21 -13.84
C TYR A 181 12.23 -10.99 -13.94
N THR A 182 12.75 -10.59 -15.10
CA THR A 182 14.18 -10.37 -15.32
C THR A 182 14.78 -9.30 -14.40
N GLN A 183 14.02 -8.24 -14.09
CA GLN A 183 14.46 -7.19 -13.18
C GLN A 183 14.51 -7.70 -11.74
N ILE A 184 13.55 -8.54 -11.35
CA ILE A 184 13.54 -9.13 -10.00
C ILE A 184 14.62 -10.21 -9.88
N ALA A 185 14.90 -10.98 -10.92
CA ALA A 185 15.96 -11.98 -10.92
C ALA A 185 17.33 -11.34 -10.68
N VAL A 186 17.67 -10.26 -11.39
CA VAL A 186 18.91 -9.49 -11.14
C VAL A 186 18.96 -8.96 -9.71
N LEU A 187 17.83 -8.46 -9.20
CA LEU A 187 17.72 -8.00 -7.82
C LEU A 187 17.90 -9.15 -6.80
N ALA A 188 17.40 -10.34 -7.11
CA ALA A 188 17.56 -11.53 -6.30
C ALA A 188 19.05 -11.86 -6.21
N ASP A 189 19.74 -11.99 -7.35
CA ASP A 189 21.16 -12.28 -7.42
C ASP A 189 22.00 -11.27 -6.62
N ASP A 190 21.68 -9.98 -6.75
CA ASP A 190 22.37 -8.93 -6.02
C ASP A 190 22.17 -9.05 -4.50
N ILE A 191 20.96 -9.40 -4.05
CA ILE A 191 20.68 -9.61 -2.62
C ILE A 191 21.41 -10.85 -2.12
N LEU A 192 21.37 -11.94 -2.87
CA LEU A 192 21.97 -13.22 -2.50
C LEU A 192 23.50 -13.16 -2.43
N LYS A 193 24.14 -12.39 -3.32
CA LYS A 193 25.60 -12.22 -3.34
C LYS A 193 26.13 -11.30 -2.24
N ASN A 194 25.39 -10.25 -1.93
CA ASN A 194 25.87 -9.20 -1.03
C ASN A 194 25.46 -9.41 0.43
N VAL A 195 24.50 -10.29 0.68
CA VAL A 195 23.94 -10.50 2.02
C VAL A 195 24.09 -11.96 2.42
N GLU A 196 24.81 -12.19 3.52
CA GLU A 196 24.84 -13.50 4.17
C GLU A 196 23.55 -13.73 4.98
N TYR A 197 22.81 -14.80 4.68
CA TYR A 197 21.57 -15.13 5.37
C TYR A 197 21.44 -16.64 5.63
N ASP A 198 20.85 -16.99 6.78
CA ASP A 198 20.40 -18.37 7.06
C ASP A 198 18.91 -18.51 6.72
N ALA A 199 18.11 -17.48 7.04
CA ALA A 199 16.73 -17.35 6.60
C ALA A 199 16.42 -15.93 6.10
N LEU A 200 15.86 -15.88 4.89
CA LEU A 200 15.38 -14.69 4.22
C LEU A 200 13.85 -14.61 4.36
N ARG A 201 13.37 -13.65 5.14
CA ARG A 201 11.94 -13.45 5.43
C ARG A 201 11.41 -12.31 4.58
N VAL A 202 10.70 -12.64 3.52
CA VAL A 202 10.12 -11.67 2.59
C VAL A 202 8.73 -11.28 3.07
N ILE A 203 8.54 -9.99 3.30
CA ILE A 203 7.28 -9.42 3.79
C ILE A 203 6.65 -8.64 2.66
N PHE A 204 5.46 -9.07 2.28
CA PHE A 204 4.65 -8.38 1.28
C PHE A 204 3.17 -8.46 1.62
N ASN A 205 2.40 -7.58 1.01
CA ASN A 205 0.95 -7.59 1.12
C ASN A 205 0.36 -8.43 -0.01
N LYS A 206 -0.20 -9.60 0.32
CA LYS A 206 -0.90 -10.46 -0.63
C LYS A 206 -2.23 -9.83 -1.03
N PHE A 207 -2.44 -9.70 -2.33
CA PHE A 207 -3.69 -9.20 -2.89
C PHE A 207 -4.81 -10.24 -2.74
N HIS A 208 -5.85 -9.89 -1.98
CA HIS A 208 -7.07 -10.70 -1.84
C HIS A 208 -8.24 -10.07 -2.59
N SER A 209 -8.44 -8.77 -2.42
CA SER A 209 -9.47 -8.01 -3.14
C SER A 209 -9.05 -6.55 -3.27
N VAL A 210 -9.81 -5.77 -4.03
CA VAL A 210 -9.60 -4.32 -4.18
C VAL A 210 -9.63 -3.59 -2.84
N ILE A 211 -10.31 -4.14 -1.83
CA ILE A 211 -10.48 -3.51 -0.51
C ILE A 211 -9.51 -4.12 0.51
N SER A 212 -9.35 -5.44 0.51
CA SER A 212 -8.60 -6.19 1.52
C SER A 212 -7.26 -6.73 1.01
N PHE A 213 -6.22 -6.54 1.82
CA PHE A 213 -4.87 -7.04 1.62
C PHE A 213 -4.42 -7.69 2.92
N LYS A 214 -3.78 -8.86 2.82
CA LYS A 214 -3.26 -9.58 3.98
C LYS A 214 -1.73 -9.48 3.96
N PRO A 215 -1.08 -8.94 4.99
CA PRO A 215 0.37 -9.04 5.10
C PRO A 215 0.72 -10.53 5.23
N THR A 216 1.62 -10.99 4.38
CA THR A 216 2.11 -12.37 4.35
C THR A 216 3.63 -12.33 4.44
N ILE A 217 4.16 -13.28 5.19
CA ILE A 217 5.58 -13.50 5.36
C ILE A 217 5.86 -14.81 4.64
N VAL A 218 6.82 -14.80 3.73
CA VAL A 218 7.36 -16.01 3.13
C VAL A 218 8.78 -16.16 3.65
N THR A 219 9.13 -17.37 4.08
CA THR A 219 10.49 -17.68 4.51
C THR A 219 11.18 -18.48 3.43
N ILE A 220 12.34 -18.00 3.01
CA ILE A 220 13.25 -18.66 2.07
C ILE A 220 14.48 -19.03 2.88
N LEU A 221 14.88 -20.29 2.85
CA LEU A 221 16.00 -20.81 3.62
C LEU A 221 17.26 -20.81 2.75
N SER A 222 18.42 -20.68 3.38
CA SER A 222 19.69 -20.95 2.71
C SER A 222 19.80 -22.45 2.38
N PRO A 223 20.56 -22.84 1.34
CA PRO A 223 20.67 -24.25 0.93
C PRO A 223 21.17 -25.14 2.07
N GLU A 224 22.15 -24.68 2.86
CA GLU A 224 22.70 -25.43 4.00
C GLU A 224 21.68 -25.68 5.12
N VAL A 225 20.76 -24.74 5.34
CA VAL A 225 19.70 -24.87 6.36
C VAL A 225 18.54 -25.68 5.79
N ALA A 226 18.21 -25.49 4.52
CA ALA A 226 17.17 -26.25 3.82
C ALA A 226 17.50 -27.75 3.79
N GLU A 227 18.76 -28.13 3.59
CA GLU A 227 19.20 -29.54 3.67
C GLU A 227 19.02 -30.13 5.06
N LYS A 228 19.41 -29.40 6.12
CA LYS A 228 19.18 -29.82 7.51
C LYS A 228 17.71 -29.98 7.86
N GLU A 229 16.84 -29.13 7.28
CA GLU A 229 15.39 -29.26 7.47
C GLU A 229 14.76 -30.38 6.65
N SER A 230 15.33 -30.71 5.49
CA SER A 230 14.98 -31.89 4.70
C SER A 230 15.24 -33.16 5.52
N GLU A 231 16.42 -33.26 6.14
CA GLU A 231 16.82 -34.38 6.99
C GLU A 231 15.96 -34.51 8.27
N ALA A 232 15.43 -33.39 8.77
CA ALA A 232 14.55 -33.37 9.94
C ALA A 232 13.09 -33.80 9.63
N GLY A 233 12.77 -34.17 8.39
CA GLY A 233 11.44 -34.67 8.00
C GLY A 233 10.39 -33.58 7.75
N GLY A 234 10.81 -32.36 7.41
CA GLY A 234 9.90 -31.32 6.91
C GLY A 234 9.28 -31.70 5.55
N LYS A 235 8.27 -30.97 5.09
CA LYS A 235 7.68 -31.15 3.74
C LYS A 235 8.70 -31.01 2.59
N ILE A 236 9.83 -30.38 2.87
CA ILE A 236 11.00 -30.28 1.98
C ILE A 236 11.64 -31.66 1.73
N GLY A 237 11.50 -32.63 2.64
CA GLY A 237 12.00 -34.00 2.48
C GLY A 237 11.36 -34.80 1.34
N ASP A 238 10.22 -34.33 0.80
CA ASP A 238 9.60 -34.95 -0.39
C ASP A 238 10.43 -34.70 -1.66
N LEU A 239 11.32 -33.69 -1.65
CA LEU A 239 12.27 -33.42 -2.74
C LEU A 239 13.30 -34.54 -2.93
N ASP A 240 13.62 -35.31 -1.88
CA ASP A 240 14.57 -36.43 -1.98
C ASP A 240 14.01 -37.63 -2.76
N SER A 241 12.70 -37.63 -3.06
CA SER A 241 12.06 -38.64 -3.90
C SER A 241 12.16 -38.36 -5.41
N TYR A 242 12.60 -37.15 -5.80
CA TYR A 242 12.71 -36.74 -7.19
C TYR A 242 14.12 -37.02 -7.73
N GLU A 243 14.18 -37.72 -8.87
CA GLU A 243 15.43 -37.88 -9.62
C GLU A 243 15.76 -36.57 -10.34
N ILE A 244 16.89 -35.97 -9.96
CA ILE A 244 17.39 -34.75 -10.57
C ILE A 244 18.28 -35.14 -11.75
N GLU A 245 17.78 -34.95 -12.97
CA GLU A 245 18.58 -35.11 -14.18
C GLU A 245 19.38 -33.84 -14.47
N GLY A 246 20.69 -33.88 -14.25
CA GLY A 246 21.62 -32.80 -14.58
C GLY A 246 22.84 -32.87 -13.67
N GLY A 247 24.05 -32.60 -14.19
CA GLY A 247 25.28 -32.56 -13.40
C GLY A 247 25.35 -31.42 -12.36
N GLU A 248 24.20 -30.86 -11.98
CA GLU A 248 24.05 -29.80 -11.00
C GLU A 248 23.94 -30.41 -9.60
N THR A 249 24.65 -29.84 -8.64
CA THR A 249 24.64 -30.33 -7.25
C THR A 249 23.30 -29.97 -6.59
N LYS A 250 22.78 -30.78 -5.65
CA LYS A 250 21.53 -30.51 -4.91
C LYS A 250 21.47 -29.07 -4.35
N SER A 251 22.61 -28.55 -3.90
CA SER A 251 22.79 -27.18 -3.42
C SER A 251 22.53 -26.09 -4.48
N GLU A 252 22.93 -26.32 -5.74
CA GLU A 252 22.75 -25.37 -6.85
C GLU A 252 21.27 -25.26 -7.22
N ILE A 253 20.56 -26.39 -7.18
CA ILE A 253 19.12 -26.42 -7.45
C ILE A 253 18.34 -25.74 -6.34
N LEU A 254 18.69 -25.99 -5.07
CA LEU A 254 18.08 -25.28 -3.94
C LEU A 254 18.31 -23.77 -4.04
N GLN A 255 19.49 -23.34 -4.49
CA GLN A 255 19.76 -21.93 -4.75
C GLN A 255 18.90 -21.36 -5.88
N ASN A 256 18.84 -22.05 -7.03
CA ASN A 256 17.99 -21.65 -8.17
C ASN A 256 16.50 -21.57 -7.78
N LEU A 257 16.03 -22.51 -6.96
CA LEU A 257 14.66 -22.52 -6.42
C LEU A 257 14.43 -21.36 -5.45
N ALA A 258 15.40 -21.02 -4.60
CA ALA A 258 15.33 -19.87 -3.71
C ALA A 258 15.28 -18.55 -4.49
N GLU A 259 16.10 -18.41 -5.53
CA GLU A 259 16.07 -17.28 -6.48
C GLU A 259 14.71 -17.15 -7.17
N PHE A 260 14.16 -18.27 -7.62
CA PHE A 260 12.85 -18.31 -8.25
C PHE A 260 11.72 -17.95 -7.27
N GLN A 261 11.76 -18.48 -6.04
CA GLN A 261 10.78 -18.18 -5.00
C GLN A 261 10.86 -16.70 -4.59
N PHE A 262 12.07 -16.16 -4.44
CA PHE A 262 12.26 -14.75 -4.16
C PHE A 262 11.70 -13.89 -5.29
N SER A 263 11.99 -14.24 -6.54
CA SER A 263 11.58 -13.44 -7.69
C SER A 263 10.08 -13.45 -7.96
N LEU A 264 9.36 -14.51 -7.56
CA LEU A 264 7.91 -14.55 -7.65
C LEU A 264 7.19 -13.76 -6.53
N CYS A 265 7.82 -13.57 -5.35
CA CYS A 265 7.19 -12.87 -4.21
C CYS A 265 6.75 -11.43 -4.55
N PRO A 266 7.58 -10.57 -5.19
CA PRO A 266 7.17 -9.23 -5.60
C PRO A 266 6.09 -9.20 -6.68
N VAL A 267 5.94 -10.27 -7.48
CA VAL A 267 4.90 -10.35 -8.51
C VAL A 267 3.52 -10.63 -7.89
N GLN A 268 3.50 -11.36 -6.77
CA GLN A 268 2.31 -11.58 -5.95
C GLN A 268 1.90 -10.33 -5.16
N TRP A 269 2.81 -9.38 -4.99
CA TRP A 269 2.54 -8.08 -4.44
C TRP A 269 1.87 -7.20 -5.49
N CYS A 270 0.56 -7.01 -5.35
CA CYS A 270 -0.13 -5.96 -6.08
C CYS A 270 0.00 -4.68 -5.25
N PRO A 271 0.87 -3.72 -5.63
CA PRO A 271 0.73 -2.38 -5.09
C PRO A 271 -0.66 -1.92 -5.50
N ARG A 272 -1.53 -1.64 -4.53
CA ARG A 272 -2.69 -0.79 -4.79
C ARG A 272 -2.07 0.51 -5.26
N GLU A 273 -2.01 0.68 -6.58
CA GLU A 273 -0.97 1.54 -7.13
C GLU A 273 -1.11 2.92 -6.52
N CYS A 274 -0.01 3.30 -5.86
CA CYS A 274 0.18 4.61 -5.29
C CYS A 274 -0.22 5.63 -6.35
N MET A 275 -1.23 6.44 -6.03
CA MET A 275 -2.02 7.21 -7.00
C MET A 275 -1.22 8.24 -7.83
N GLN A 276 0.11 8.31 -7.69
CA GLN A 276 0.98 9.34 -8.23
C GLN A 276 2.22 8.74 -8.85
#